data_AF-A0A3S4LRN8-F1
#
_entry.id   AF-A0A3S4LRN8-F1
#
_cell.length_a   1.000
_cell.length_b   1.000
_cell.length_c   1.000
_cell.angle_alpha   90.00
_cell.angle_beta   90.00
_cell.angle_gamma   90.00
#
_symmetry.space_group_name_H-M   'P 1'
#
loop_
_entity.id
_entity.type
_entity.pdbx_description
1 polymer ?
#
loop_
_entity_poly.entity_id
_entity_poly.type
_entity_poly.pdbx_seq_one_letter_code
_entity_poly.pdbx_strand_id
1 'polypeptide(L)'
;MKPVRKFIGIFIASWFALLASSSTVFANSSVQKVIDQKYNQADYVIGSSLDEFQVEQTLSLLMYNEEIDKEWKTMDPSAYTSFTIDENGDHYSSVKLQKQAKKAPVSVHIVTPQNITEVTADMNRNALTTLGIERADVTIASPTEASGLSALASVAYSLEQNGSTISDENKTLAQEELSLLASIYKESARKKAFHEDKLNVAVIDLKIAALTESNQDKKLGKKDFQKLVTKILKNYQLEGAITDKQAKQLVEFANKLSNSQLGSDKKLVKSLKTLKQDIIEKAGDSFNTIDTKFDTETLLKDTNNIPLYPMIGLGVLALLGIGLMVYHVHRHQIKKK
;
A
#
# COMPACT_ATOMS: atom_id res chain seq x y z
N MET A 1 -88.95 -3.63 -12.76
CA MET A 1 -88.13 -2.66 -13.49
C MET A 1 -86.66 -2.90 -13.16
N LYS A 2 -85.80 -3.18 -14.17
CA LYS A 2 -84.37 -2.83 -14.11
C LYS A 2 -84.28 -1.27 -14.11
N PRO A 3 -83.20 -0.58 -13.68
CA PRO A 3 -81.83 -0.99 -14.05
C PRO A 3 -80.60 -0.47 -13.22
N VAL A 4 -79.42 -0.91 -13.70
CA VAL A 4 -78.07 -0.28 -13.73
C VAL A 4 -77.20 -0.13 -12.47
N ARG A 5 -76.23 -1.07 -12.38
CA ARG A 5 -74.75 -0.93 -12.27
C ARG A 5 -74.15 0.36 -11.66
N LYS A 6 -73.13 0.17 -10.81
CA LYS A 6 -71.73 0.52 -11.13
C LYS A 6 -70.73 -0.19 -10.20
N PHE A 7 -69.79 -0.88 -10.85
CA PHE A 7 -68.56 -1.43 -10.30
C PHE A 7 -67.57 -0.28 -10.05
N ILE A 8 -67.01 -0.19 -8.84
CA ILE A 8 -65.71 0.40 -8.48
C ILE A 8 -65.28 -0.45 -7.27
N GLY A 9 -64.27 -1.32 -7.27
CA GLY A 9 -62.95 -1.20 -7.90
C GLY A 9 -61.96 -0.66 -6.87
N ILE A 10 -61.62 -1.44 -5.84
CA ILE A 10 -60.48 -1.15 -4.96
C ILE A 10 -59.58 -2.39 -4.93
N PHE A 11 -58.62 -2.41 -5.86
CA PHE A 11 -57.40 -3.19 -5.73
C PHE A 11 -56.52 -2.49 -4.69
N ILE A 12 -56.36 -3.08 -3.51
CA ILE A 12 -55.34 -2.67 -2.56
C ILE A 12 -54.02 -3.27 -3.06
N ALA A 13 -53.38 -2.57 -4.00
CA ALA A 13 -51.99 -2.83 -4.34
C ALA A 13 -51.13 -2.33 -3.17
N SER A 14 -50.73 -3.25 -2.30
CA SER A 14 -49.76 -3.02 -1.24
C SER A 14 -48.43 -2.60 -1.86
N TRP A 15 -48.20 -1.29 -1.93
CA TRP A 15 -46.94 -0.71 -2.35
C TRP A 15 -46.01 -0.65 -1.12
N PHE A 16 -45.49 -1.80 -0.72
CA PHE A 16 -44.32 -1.85 0.15
C PHE A 16 -43.11 -1.49 -0.71
N ALA A 17 -42.86 -0.19 -0.88
CA ALA A 17 -41.58 0.28 -1.38
C ALA A 17 -40.55 -0.02 -0.27
N LEU A 18 -39.87 -1.16 -0.40
CA LEU A 18 -38.60 -1.39 0.28
C LEU A 18 -37.64 -0.30 -0.24
N LEU A 19 -37.56 0.82 0.48
CA LEU A 19 -36.42 1.71 0.41
C LEU A 19 -35.24 0.94 1.01
N ALA A 20 -34.60 0.11 0.20
CA ALA A 20 -33.24 -0.31 0.45
C ALA A 20 -32.38 0.95 0.31
N SER A 21 -32.25 1.71 1.40
CA SER A 21 -31.20 2.69 1.56
C SER A 21 -29.87 1.93 1.51
N SER A 22 -29.36 1.75 0.30
CA SER A 22 -27.97 1.43 0.05
C SER A 22 -27.18 2.67 0.47
N SER A 23 -26.85 2.75 1.76
CA SER A 23 -25.79 3.62 2.23
C SER A 23 -24.52 3.16 1.55
N THR A 24 -24.20 3.79 0.42
CA THR A 24 -22.83 3.83 -0.09
C THR A 24 -22.04 4.62 0.94
N VAL A 25 -21.58 3.92 1.97
CA VAL A 25 -20.65 4.47 2.96
C VAL A 25 -19.35 4.73 2.20
N PHE A 26 -19.18 5.95 1.71
CA PHE A 26 -17.89 6.38 1.16
C PHE A 26 -16.89 6.44 2.32
N ALA A 27 -16.09 5.38 2.44
CA ALA A 27 -15.27 5.04 3.61
C ALA A 27 -14.10 6.00 3.93
N ASN A 28 -13.90 7.10 3.21
CA ASN A 28 -12.67 7.91 3.38
C ASN A 28 -12.90 9.36 3.87
N SER A 29 -14.13 9.87 3.89
CA SER A 29 -14.36 11.24 4.37
C SER A 29 -14.41 11.39 5.90
N SER A 30 -14.62 10.30 6.62
CA SER A 30 -14.73 10.26 8.09
C SER A 30 -13.37 10.34 8.78
N VAL A 31 -12.38 9.55 8.34
CA VAL A 31 -11.06 9.43 8.97
C VAL A 31 -10.34 10.78 9.01
N GLN A 32 -10.14 11.41 7.85
CA GLN A 32 -9.44 12.70 7.80
C GLN A 32 -10.18 13.80 8.57
N LYS A 33 -11.53 13.77 8.57
CA LYS A 33 -12.36 14.73 9.32
C LYS A 33 -12.14 14.59 10.82
N VAL A 34 -12.11 13.37 11.35
CA VAL A 34 -11.85 13.11 12.77
C VAL A 34 -10.44 13.57 13.15
N ILE A 35 -9.43 13.29 12.32
CA ILE A 35 -8.07 13.81 12.51
C ILE A 35 -8.08 15.34 12.60
N ASP A 36 -8.71 16.01 11.63
CA ASP A 36 -8.72 17.47 11.57
C ASP A 36 -9.45 18.14 12.74
N GLN A 37 -10.42 17.46 13.36
CA GLN A 37 -11.27 17.98 14.44
C GLN A 37 -10.77 17.64 15.84
N LYS A 38 -10.28 16.42 16.06
CA LYS A 38 -9.97 15.89 17.39
C LYS A 38 -8.49 15.96 17.74
N TYR A 39 -7.60 15.94 16.75
CA TYR A 39 -6.16 15.77 16.96
C TYR A 39 -5.37 17.08 16.90
N ASN A 40 -6.01 18.22 17.22
CA ASN A 40 -5.26 19.45 17.51
C ASN A 40 -4.44 19.30 18.81
N GLN A 41 -4.90 18.42 19.71
CA GLN A 41 -4.14 17.87 20.83
C GLN A 41 -3.72 16.44 20.46
N ALA A 42 -2.54 16.01 20.93
CA ALA A 42 -2.06 14.66 20.67
C ALA A 42 -2.95 13.61 21.36
N ASP A 43 -3.14 12.48 20.68
CA ASP A 43 -3.68 11.27 21.29
C ASP A 43 -2.56 10.22 21.40
N TYR A 44 -2.53 9.50 22.51
CA TYR A 44 -1.47 8.54 22.81
C TYR A 44 -2.08 7.16 23.01
N VAL A 45 -1.62 6.19 22.22
CA VAL A 45 -2.00 4.79 22.33
C VAL A 45 -0.77 3.96 22.66
N ILE A 46 -0.76 3.39 23.86
CA ILE A 46 0.32 2.58 24.40
C ILE A 46 0.09 1.10 24.07
N GLY A 47 1.15 0.43 23.64
CA GLY A 47 1.16 -0.99 23.30
C GLY A 47 0.70 -1.86 24.47
N SER A 48 -0.14 -2.85 24.20
CA SER A 48 -0.78 -3.67 25.24
C SER A 48 0.15 -4.64 25.95
N SER A 49 1.33 -4.92 25.37
CA SER A 49 2.31 -5.84 25.95
C SER A 49 3.31 -5.15 26.88
N LEU A 50 3.22 -3.83 27.03
CA LEU A 50 4.12 -3.06 27.89
C LEU A 50 3.72 -3.20 29.37
N ASP A 51 4.70 -3.45 30.23
CA ASP A 51 4.52 -3.36 31.68
C ASP A 51 4.49 -1.89 32.16
N GLU A 52 4.12 -1.66 33.43
CA GLU A 52 3.97 -0.32 34.00
C GLU A 52 5.23 0.54 33.84
N PHE A 53 6.42 -0.03 34.03
CA PHE A 53 7.69 0.68 33.92
C PHE A 53 8.03 0.99 32.45
N GLN A 54 7.70 0.08 31.54
CA GLN A 54 7.82 0.29 30.10
C GLN A 54 6.83 1.33 29.59
N VAL A 55 5.63 1.44 30.16
CA VAL A 55 4.65 2.49 29.84
C VAL A 55 5.24 3.88 30.16
N GLU A 56 5.78 4.08 31.36
CA GLU A 56 6.40 5.36 31.75
C GLU A 56 7.55 5.78 30.82
N GLN A 57 8.45 4.84 30.50
CA GLN A 57 9.52 5.08 29.54
C GLN A 57 8.97 5.45 28.15
N THR A 58 7.92 4.77 27.70
CA THR A 58 7.30 5.01 26.40
C THR A 58 6.66 6.39 26.33
N LEU A 59 5.94 6.80 27.38
CA LEU A 59 5.35 8.13 27.46
C LEU A 59 6.43 9.23 27.37
N SER A 60 7.56 9.03 28.04
CA SER A 60 8.72 9.92 27.94
C SER A 60 9.31 9.96 26.52
N LEU A 61 9.49 8.79 25.87
CA LEU A 61 9.96 8.69 24.48
C LEU A 61 9.01 9.38 23.48
N LEU A 62 7.70 9.33 23.73
CA LEU A 62 6.68 10.02 22.94
C LEU A 62 6.51 11.50 23.33
N MET A 63 7.32 12.00 24.26
CA MET A 63 7.25 13.38 24.77
C MET A 63 5.85 13.74 25.30
N TYR A 64 5.22 12.82 26.04
CA TYR A 64 3.98 13.08 26.77
C TYR A 64 4.24 14.12 27.86
N ASN A 65 3.41 15.15 27.93
CA ASN A 65 3.50 16.20 28.93
C ASN A 65 2.16 16.36 29.66
N GLU A 66 2.08 15.94 30.91
CA GLU A 66 0.86 15.99 31.75
C GLU A 66 0.25 17.39 31.91
N GLU A 67 1.01 18.47 31.70
CA GLU A 67 0.48 19.85 31.75
C GLU A 67 -0.34 20.22 30.51
N ILE A 68 -0.04 19.59 29.37
CA ILE A 68 -0.61 19.91 28.05
C ILE A 68 -1.52 18.77 27.57
N ASP A 69 -1.08 17.54 27.77
CA ASP A 69 -1.70 16.30 27.35
C ASP A 69 -2.67 15.79 28.42
N LYS A 70 -3.90 15.46 28.01
CA LYS A 70 -5.00 15.19 28.95
C LYS A 70 -5.09 13.73 29.35
N GLU A 71 -4.78 12.83 28.42
CA GLU A 71 -4.93 11.40 28.61
C GLU A 71 -4.06 10.64 27.62
N TRP A 72 -3.74 9.41 28.01
CA TRP A 72 -3.24 8.35 27.16
C TRP A 72 -4.05 7.10 27.44
N LYS A 73 -4.04 6.14 26.52
CA LYS A 73 -4.77 4.88 26.67
C LYS A 73 -3.90 3.69 26.27
N THR A 74 -4.11 2.55 26.92
CA THR A 74 -3.54 1.28 26.46
C THR A 74 -4.43 0.71 25.36
N MET A 75 -3.81 0.17 24.32
CA MET A 75 -4.53 -0.52 23.27
C MET A 75 -5.21 -1.77 23.81
N ASP A 76 -6.50 -1.94 23.50
CA ASP A 76 -7.20 -3.18 23.83
C ASP A 76 -6.65 -4.34 22.97
N PRO A 77 -6.19 -5.46 23.55
CA PRO A 77 -5.69 -6.60 22.79
C PRO A 77 -6.68 -7.12 21.73
N SER A 78 -7.99 -7.00 21.97
CA SER A 78 -9.02 -7.40 21.01
C SER A 78 -9.03 -6.55 19.75
N ALA A 79 -8.56 -5.30 19.81
CA ALA A 79 -8.45 -4.43 18.64
C ALA A 79 -7.42 -4.93 17.62
N TYR A 80 -6.47 -5.78 18.05
CA TYR A 80 -5.54 -6.44 17.14
C TYR A 80 -6.20 -7.55 16.32
N THR A 81 -7.37 -8.06 16.71
CA THR A 81 -8.01 -9.17 15.96
C THR A 81 -8.45 -8.76 14.55
N SER A 82 -8.60 -7.45 14.28
CA SER A 82 -8.81 -6.90 12.94
C SER A 82 -7.52 -6.78 12.11
N PHE A 83 -6.38 -7.13 12.69
CA PHE A 83 -5.04 -7.05 12.09
C PHE A 83 -4.37 -8.42 12.18
N THR A 84 -3.78 -8.89 11.09
CA THR A 84 -2.89 -10.05 11.14
C THR A 84 -1.50 -9.59 11.57
N ILE A 85 -1.32 -9.43 12.88
CA ILE A 85 -0.01 -9.25 13.51
C ILE A 85 0.64 -10.63 13.63
N ASP A 86 1.96 -10.69 13.54
CA ASP A 86 2.71 -11.94 13.50
C ASP A 86 2.42 -12.89 14.68
N GLU A 87 2.83 -14.14 14.51
CA GLU A 87 2.64 -15.25 15.44
C GLU A 87 3.27 -15.04 16.83
N ASN A 88 4.10 -13.99 17.01
CA ASN A 88 4.71 -13.63 18.29
C ASN A 88 3.93 -12.56 19.08
N GLY A 89 2.91 -11.93 18.48
CA GLY A 89 2.07 -10.96 19.19
C GLY A 89 2.85 -9.72 19.64
N ASP A 90 3.68 -9.16 18.76
CA ASP A 90 4.38 -7.91 19.03
C ASP A 90 3.39 -6.73 19.13
N HIS A 91 2.89 -6.50 20.34
CA HIS A 91 2.02 -5.39 20.71
C HIS A 91 2.78 -4.37 21.56
N TYR A 92 4.10 -4.23 21.35
CA TYR A 92 4.96 -3.33 22.13
C TYR A 92 5.08 -1.94 21.51
N SER A 93 4.75 -1.77 20.23
CA SER A 93 4.87 -0.47 19.57
C SER A 93 3.71 0.44 19.98
N SER A 94 4.06 1.66 20.40
CA SER A 94 3.14 2.68 20.86
C SER A 94 3.17 3.90 19.95
N VAL A 95 2.09 4.66 19.92
CA VAL A 95 1.89 5.75 18.97
C VAL A 95 1.42 7.02 19.67
N LYS A 96 2.02 8.14 19.29
CA LYS A 96 1.45 9.48 19.42
C LYS A 96 0.90 9.91 18.06
N LEU A 97 -0.40 10.17 18.00
CA LEU A 97 -1.10 10.61 16.79
C LEU A 97 -1.51 12.07 16.92
N GLN A 98 -1.19 12.87 15.92
CA GLN A 98 -1.49 14.29 15.86
C GLN A 98 -1.97 14.70 14.48
N LYS A 99 -2.72 15.80 14.42
CA LYS A 99 -3.03 16.47 13.16
C LYS A 99 -1.76 17.11 12.61
N GLN A 100 -1.51 16.88 11.32
CA GLN A 100 -0.41 17.52 10.61
C GLN A 100 -0.57 19.06 10.62
N ALA A 101 0.45 19.79 11.09
CA ALA A 101 0.43 21.26 11.17
C ALA A 101 0.35 21.92 9.77
N LYS A 102 0.90 21.26 8.75
CA LYS A 102 0.85 21.68 7.34
C LYS A 102 -0.09 20.78 6.55
N LYS A 103 -0.52 21.21 5.37
CA LYS A 103 -1.24 20.35 4.40
C LYS A 103 -0.29 19.38 3.67
N ALA A 104 0.62 18.76 4.41
CA ALA A 104 1.58 17.76 3.92
C ALA A 104 0.96 16.35 4.02
N PRO A 105 1.46 15.37 3.24
CA PRO A 105 1.07 13.96 3.41
C PRO A 105 1.40 13.46 4.83
N VAL A 106 0.94 12.26 5.18
CA VAL A 106 1.26 11.60 6.46
C VAL A 106 2.76 11.69 6.76
N SER A 107 3.14 12.07 7.98
CA SER A 107 4.50 12.00 8.50
C SER A 107 4.57 10.88 9.54
N VAL A 108 5.67 10.13 9.54
CA VAL A 108 5.94 9.11 10.55
C VAL A 108 7.35 9.32 11.09
N HIS A 109 7.48 9.29 12.42
CA HIS A 109 8.72 9.43 13.15
C HIS A 109 8.93 8.21 14.05
N ILE A 110 9.89 7.35 13.72
CA ILE A 110 10.32 6.27 14.62
C ILE A 110 11.41 6.84 15.53
N VAL A 111 11.08 7.09 16.80
CA VAL A 111 12.01 7.75 17.75
C VAL A 111 12.87 6.74 18.54
N THR A 112 12.66 5.45 18.29
CA THR A 112 13.45 4.35 18.86
C THR A 112 13.93 3.38 17.76
N PRO A 113 14.70 3.87 16.76
CA PRO A 113 15.11 3.04 15.62
C PRO A 113 16.02 1.87 16.01
N GLN A 114 16.63 1.90 17.20
CA GLN A 114 17.39 0.79 17.76
C GLN A 114 16.50 -0.40 18.22
N ASN A 115 15.23 -0.13 18.48
CA ASN A 115 14.26 -1.09 19.00
C ASN A 115 13.25 -1.51 17.91
N ILE A 116 12.85 -0.58 17.05
CA ILE A 116 11.92 -0.84 15.94
C ILE A 116 12.73 -1.05 14.67
N THR A 117 12.99 -2.31 14.32
CA THR A 117 13.98 -2.64 13.27
C THR A 117 13.40 -3.30 12.02
N GLU A 118 12.14 -3.75 12.04
CA GLU A 118 11.56 -4.50 10.92
C GLU A 118 10.75 -3.64 9.94
N VAL A 119 10.38 -2.43 10.34
CA VAL A 119 9.66 -1.46 9.50
C VAL A 119 10.41 -0.14 9.44
N THR A 120 10.20 0.58 8.34
CA THR A 120 10.69 1.96 8.18
C THR A 120 9.54 2.96 8.35
N ALA A 121 9.88 4.25 8.52
CA ALA A 121 8.88 5.31 8.56
C ALA A 121 8.04 5.35 7.28
N ASP A 122 8.67 5.25 6.11
CA ASP A 122 7.95 5.31 4.83
C ASP A 122 7.06 4.09 4.57
N MET A 123 7.42 2.90 5.08
CA MET A 123 6.53 1.73 5.03
C MET A 123 5.26 1.97 5.84
N ASN A 124 5.38 2.55 7.04
CA ASN A 124 4.23 2.94 7.85
C ASN A 124 3.40 4.02 7.15
N ARG A 125 4.02 5.04 6.55
CA ARG A 125 3.29 6.08 5.79
C ARG A 125 2.50 5.48 4.63
N ASN A 126 3.07 4.50 3.95
CA ASN A 126 2.43 3.79 2.85
C ASN A 126 1.17 3.05 3.31
N ALA A 127 1.29 2.28 4.38
CA ALA A 127 0.20 1.52 4.98
C ALA A 127 -0.89 2.43 5.59
N LEU A 128 -0.51 3.50 6.31
CA LEU A 128 -1.43 4.48 6.87
C LEU A 128 -2.25 5.20 5.77
N THR A 129 -1.63 5.41 4.60
CA THR A 129 -2.35 5.96 3.44
C THR A 129 -3.37 4.96 2.92
N THR A 130 -3.04 3.66 2.84
CA THR A 130 -3.98 2.58 2.49
C THR A 130 -5.11 2.44 3.52
N LEU A 131 -4.84 2.73 4.79
CA LEU A 131 -5.84 2.75 5.86
C LEU A 131 -6.91 3.84 5.65
N GLY A 132 -6.60 4.88 4.85
CA GLY A 132 -7.48 6.03 4.59
C GLY A 132 -7.01 7.34 5.23
N ILE A 133 -5.78 7.40 5.72
CA ILE A 133 -5.23 8.63 6.31
C ILE A 133 -4.58 9.45 5.21
N GLU A 134 -5.11 10.65 4.95
CA GLU A 134 -4.51 11.56 3.98
C GLU A 134 -3.35 12.35 4.61
N ARG A 135 -3.55 12.84 5.84
CA ARG A 135 -2.65 13.76 6.54
C ARG A 135 -2.74 13.57 8.06
N ALA A 136 -1.62 13.15 8.64
CA ALA A 136 -1.41 13.05 10.09
C ALA A 136 0.08 13.16 10.40
N ASP A 137 0.40 13.48 11.64
CA ASP A 137 1.74 13.32 12.20
C ASP A 137 1.71 12.17 13.20
N VAL A 138 2.59 11.20 13.02
CA VAL A 138 2.60 9.95 13.79
C VAL A 138 3.99 9.73 14.35
N THR A 139 4.13 9.68 15.66
CA THR A 139 5.38 9.29 16.32
C THR A 139 5.23 7.90 16.90
N ILE A 140 6.18 7.02 16.60
CA ILE A 140 6.19 5.61 17.00
C ILE A 140 7.37 5.36 17.92
N ALA A 141 7.12 4.74 19.07
CA ALA A 141 8.15 4.36 20.03
C ALA A 141 7.91 2.96 20.60
N SER A 142 8.99 2.27 20.93
CA SER A 142 8.96 1.11 21.82
C SER A 142 10.20 1.12 22.72
N PRO A 143 10.06 0.85 24.03
CA PRO A 143 11.19 0.83 24.96
C PRO A 143 12.00 -0.47 24.87
N THR A 144 11.46 -1.49 24.19
CA THR A 144 12.08 -2.80 23.95
C THR A 144 12.03 -3.12 22.45
N GLU A 145 12.75 -4.17 22.03
CA GLU A 145 12.72 -4.66 20.65
C GLU A 145 11.29 -4.97 20.19
N ALA A 146 10.92 -4.47 19.01
CA ALA A 146 9.63 -4.62 18.39
C ALA A 146 9.77 -4.62 16.85
N SER A 147 8.88 -5.34 16.17
CA SER A 147 8.70 -5.31 14.71
C SER A 147 8.25 -3.93 14.22
N GLY A 148 7.44 -3.20 15.01
CA GLY A 148 6.80 -1.96 14.59
C GLY A 148 5.46 -2.13 13.86
N LEU A 149 5.01 -3.37 13.64
CA LEU A 149 3.77 -3.67 12.91
C LEU A 149 2.52 -3.21 13.68
N SER A 150 2.52 -3.31 15.02
CA SER A 150 1.35 -2.92 15.85
C SER A 150 1.04 -1.43 15.80
N ALA A 151 1.97 -0.57 15.36
CA ALA A 151 1.75 0.87 15.27
C ALA A 151 0.58 1.24 14.34
N LEU A 152 0.41 0.50 13.23
CA LEU A 152 -0.72 0.68 12.32
C LEU A 152 -2.06 0.44 13.04
N ALA A 153 -2.11 -0.62 13.85
CA ALA A 153 -3.28 -0.99 14.61
C ALA A 153 -3.57 0.02 15.75
N SER A 154 -2.53 0.54 16.41
CA SER A 154 -2.66 1.60 17.42
C SER A 154 -3.24 2.90 16.83
N VAL A 155 -2.83 3.28 15.62
CA VAL A 155 -3.42 4.42 14.90
C VAL A 155 -4.89 4.17 14.60
N ALA A 156 -5.24 3.00 14.06
CA ALA A 156 -6.62 2.65 13.76
C ALA A 156 -7.49 2.70 15.02
N TYR A 157 -7.00 2.13 16.12
CA TYR A 157 -7.67 2.14 17.41
C TYR A 157 -7.93 3.56 17.91
N SER A 158 -6.92 4.43 17.89
CA SER A 158 -7.06 5.85 18.25
C SER A 158 -8.18 6.53 17.44
N LEU A 159 -8.18 6.33 16.12
CA LEU A 159 -9.16 6.92 15.21
C LEU A 159 -10.58 6.45 15.51
N GLU A 160 -10.77 5.16 15.77
CA GLU A 160 -12.09 4.57 16.05
C GLU A 160 -12.64 4.96 17.42
N GLN A 161 -11.81 4.99 18.46
CA GLN A 161 -12.20 5.54 19.77
C GLN A 161 -12.64 7.00 19.69
N ASN A 162 -12.10 7.75 18.73
CA ASN A 162 -12.47 9.14 18.46
C ASN A 162 -13.62 9.30 17.44
N GLY A 163 -14.31 8.20 17.07
CA GLY A 163 -15.52 8.21 16.26
C GLY A 163 -15.28 8.12 14.75
N SER A 164 -14.07 7.77 14.30
CA SER A 164 -13.86 7.36 12.91
C SER A 164 -14.45 5.98 12.66
N THR A 165 -14.79 5.69 11.41
CA THR A 165 -15.08 4.32 10.97
C THR A 165 -14.07 4.00 9.88
N ILE A 166 -13.33 2.93 10.08
CA ILE A 166 -12.36 2.39 9.12
C ILE A 166 -12.89 1.02 8.68
N SER A 167 -12.99 0.78 7.38
CA SER A 167 -13.47 -0.52 6.89
C SER A 167 -12.47 -1.63 7.22
N ASP A 168 -12.96 -2.84 7.49
CA ASP A 168 -12.11 -4.01 7.70
C ASP A 168 -11.25 -4.32 6.46
N GLU A 169 -11.77 -4.00 5.27
CA GLU A 169 -11.02 -4.13 4.02
C GLU A 169 -9.79 -3.21 3.98
N ASN A 170 -9.92 -1.94 4.42
CA ASN A 170 -8.79 -1.02 4.54
C ASN A 170 -7.77 -1.52 5.57
N LYS A 171 -8.23 -1.94 6.75
CA LYS A 171 -7.36 -2.48 7.82
C LYS A 171 -6.57 -3.69 7.32
N THR A 172 -7.25 -4.63 6.67
CA THR A 172 -6.63 -5.84 6.11
C THR A 172 -5.60 -5.50 5.05
N LEU A 173 -5.94 -4.65 4.06
CA LEU A 173 -5.04 -4.29 2.98
C LEU A 173 -3.82 -3.51 3.49
N ALA A 174 -4.01 -2.58 4.43
CA ALA A 174 -2.92 -1.82 5.03
C ALA A 174 -1.97 -2.73 5.83
N GLN A 175 -2.49 -3.70 6.58
CA GLN A 175 -1.66 -4.65 7.32
C GLN A 175 -0.92 -5.61 6.39
N GLU A 176 -1.59 -6.19 5.39
CA GLU A 176 -0.95 -7.06 4.41
C GLU A 176 0.16 -6.34 3.64
N GLU A 177 -0.05 -5.07 3.30
CA GLU A 177 0.98 -4.21 2.71
C GLU A 177 2.18 -4.06 3.63
N LEU A 178 1.95 -3.64 4.88
CA LEU A 178 3.02 -3.38 5.84
C LEU A 178 3.82 -4.65 6.13
N SER A 179 3.16 -5.78 6.36
CA SER A 179 3.79 -7.07 6.61
C SER A 179 4.60 -7.56 5.40
N LEU A 180 4.10 -7.35 4.18
CA LEU A 180 4.85 -7.70 2.96
C LEU A 180 6.10 -6.83 2.79
N LEU A 181 5.97 -5.51 3.00
CA LEU A 181 7.11 -4.58 2.96
C LEU A 181 8.16 -4.94 4.01
N ALA A 182 7.73 -5.22 5.26
CA ALA A 182 8.61 -5.62 6.36
C ALA A 182 9.35 -6.93 6.04
N SER A 183 8.64 -7.94 5.54
CA SER A 183 9.25 -9.22 5.13
C SER A 183 10.30 -9.03 4.04
N ILE A 184 10.01 -8.21 3.02
CA ILE A 184 10.98 -7.89 1.97
C ILE A 184 12.19 -7.15 2.54
N TYR A 185 11.94 -6.14 3.38
CA TYR A 185 12.98 -5.32 4.00
C TYR A 185 13.94 -6.16 4.83
N LYS A 186 13.42 -6.99 5.73
CA LYS A 186 14.20 -7.88 6.61
C LYS A 186 15.14 -8.80 5.81
N GLU A 187 14.67 -9.32 4.69
CA GLU A 187 15.47 -10.22 3.83
C GLU A 187 16.41 -9.49 2.86
N SER A 188 16.14 -8.21 2.55
CA SER A 188 16.81 -7.48 1.47
C SER A 188 17.69 -6.33 1.94
N ALA A 189 17.55 -5.85 3.17
CA ALA A 189 18.26 -4.68 3.69
C ALA A 189 19.79 -4.77 3.59
N ARG A 190 20.35 -5.99 3.58
CA ARG A 190 21.80 -6.23 3.45
C ARG A 190 22.29 -6.35 2.01
N LYS A 191 21.40 -6.31 1.01
CA LYS A 191 21.75 -6.46 -0.41
C LYS A 191 22.16 -5.10 -0.97
N LYS A 192 23.33 -5.03 -1.61
CA LYS A 192 23.90 -3.78 -2.17
C LYS A 192 22.96 -3.02 -3.12
N ALA A 193 22.10 -3.74 -3.84
CA ALA A 193 21.17 -3.14 -4.81
C ALA A 193 19.84 -2.68 -4.17
N PHE A 194 19.62 -2.93 -2.88
CA PHE A 194 18.37 -2.63 -2.20
C PHE A 194 18.39 -1.25 -1.55
N HIS A 195 17.27 -0.53 -1.67
CA HIS A 195 16.99 0.71 -0.95
C HIS A 195 15.50 0.73 -0.59
N GLU A 196 15.18 0.96 0.67
CA GLU A 196 13.83 0.92 1.23
C GLU A 196 12.89 1.91 0.56
N ASP A 197 13.33 3.13 0.28
CA ASP A 197 12.51 4.14 -0.42
C ASP A 197 12.13 3.71 -1.83
N LYS A 198 13.04 3.02 -2.55
CA LYS A 198 12.74 2.47 -3.88
C LYS A 198 11.65 1.39 -3.79
N LEU A 199 11.70 0.55 -2.75
CA LEU A 199 10.65 -0.44 -2.49
C LEU A 199 9.31 0.25 -2.16
N ASN A 200 9.32 1.25 -1.29
CA ASN A 200 8.12 2.01 -0.94
C ASN A 200 7.48 2.66 -2.17
N VAL A 201 8.26 3.36 -2.99
CA VAL A 201 7.78 4.00 -4.22
C VAL A 201 7.31 2.96 -5.25
N ALA A 202 8.01 1.83 -5.39
CA ALA A 202 7.59 0.73 -6.25
C ALA A 202 6.20 0.18 -5.85
N VAL A 203 5.96 -0.02 -4.56
CA VAL A 203 4.65 -0.46 -4.06
C VAL A 203 3.60 0.63 -4.25
N ILE A 204 3.92 1.92 -4.06
CA ILE A 204 2.99 3.02 -4.35
C ILE A 204 2.55 3.02 -5.81
N ASP A 205 3.48 2.88 -6.76
CA ASP A 205 3.13 2.82 -8.19
C ASP A 205 2.27 1.59 -8.51
N LEU A 206 2.57 0.44 -7.90
CA LEU A 206 1.77 -0.77 -8.04
C LEU A 206 0.34 -0.54 -7.54
N LYS A 207 0.16 0.13 -6.41
CA LYS A 207 -1.15 0.49 -5.86
C LYS A 207 -1.90 1.47 -6.75
N ILE A 208 -1.24 2.53 -7.23
CA ILE A 208 -1.84 3.50 -8.14
C ILE A 208 -2.36 2.82 -9.40
N ALA A 209 -1.59 1.90 -9.99
CA ALA A 209 -1.99 1.13 -11.16
C ALA A 209 -3.20 0.23 -10.85
N ALA A 210 -3.15 -0.53 -9.74
CA ALA A 210 -4.23 -1.43 -9.34
C ALA A 210 -5.56 -0.70 -9.12
N LEU A 211 -5.51 0.48 -8.51
CA LEU A 211 -6.69 1.32 -8.22
C LEU A 211 -7.20 2.05 -9.47
N THR A 212 -6.33 2.63 -10.28
CA THR A 212 -6.74 3.42 -11.45
C THR A 212 -7.40 2.54 -12.51
N GLU A 213 -6.85 1.36 -12.76
CA GLU A 213 -7.36 0.43 -13.78
C GLU A 213 -8.63 -0.31 -13.34
N SER A 214 -8.87 -0.45 -12.02
CA SER A 214 -10.15 -0.98 -11.52
C SER A 214 -11.37 -0.12 -11.87
N ASN A 215 -11.15 1.15 -12.26
CA ASN A 215 -12.20 2.08 -12.66
C ASN A 215 -12.49 2.09 -14.17
N GLN A 216 -11.76 1.29 -14.97
CA GLN A 216 -11.99 1.16 -16.42
C GLN A 216 -12.86 -0.07 -16.73
N ASP A 217 -13.44 -0.12 -17.93
CA ASP A 217 -14.29 -1.23 -18.39
C ASP A 217 -13.56 -2.60 -18.43
N LYS A 218 -12.22 -2.60 -18.31
CA LYS A 218 -11.39 -3.81 -18.29
C LYS A 218 -10.62 -3.92 -16.97
N LYS A 219 -11.07 -4.83 -16.11
CA LYS A 219 -10.34 -5.19 -14.89
C LYS A 219 -9.07 -5.97 -15.23
N LEU A 220 -7.95 -5.63 -14.58
CA LEU A 220 -6.69 -6.34 -14.74
C LEU A 220 -6.76 -7.75 -14.17
N GLY A 221 -6.16 -8.71 -14.88
CA GLY A 221 -6.00 -10.08 -14.41
C GLY A 221 -4.63 -10.33 -13.75
N LYS A 222 -4.48 -11.47 -13.07
CA LYS A 222 -3.22 -11.88 -12.41
C LYS A 222 -2.01 -11.86 -13.35
N LYS A 223 -2.18 -12.20 -14.64
CA LYS A 223 -1.11 -12.14 -15.64
C LYS A 223 -0.66 -10.71 -15.97
N ASP A 224 -1.60 -9.76 -15.96
CA ASP A 224 -1.29 -8.35 -16.21
C ASP A 224 -0.51 -7.78 -15.01
N PHE A 225 -0.94 -8.10 -13.79
CA PHE A 225 -0.21 -7.75 -12.57
C PHE A 225 1.19 -8.38 -12.52
N GLN A 226 1.38 -9.61 -12.97
CA GLN A 226 2.72 -10.22 -13.06
C GLN A 226 3.67 -9.43 -13.96
N LYS A 227 3.19 -8.99 -15.12
CA LYS A 227 3.98 -8.13 -16.02
C LYS A 227 4.26 -6.77 -15.40
N LEU A 228 3.25 -6.17 -14.77
CA LEU A 228 3.36 -4.88 -14.11
C LEU A 228 4.39 -4.91 -12.97
N VAL A 229 4.31 -5.89 -12.06
CA VAL A 229 5.27 -6.07 -10.97
C VAL A 229 6.68 -6.24 -11.52
N THR A 230 6.88 -7.07 -12.55
CA THR A 230 8.20 -7.25 -13.18
C THR A 230 8.76 -5.92 -13.70
N LYS A 231 7.94 -5.13 -14.41
CA LYS A 231 8.35 -3.84 -14.98
C LYS A 231 8.67 -2.81 -13.88
N ILE A 232 7.86 -2.75 -12.82
CA ILE A 232 8.07 -1.87 -11.67
C ILE A 232 9.38 -2.23 -10.96
N LEU A 233 9.58 -3.50 -10.62
CA LEU A 233 10.79 -3.95 -9.93
C LEU A 233 12.05 -3.66 -10.76
N LYS A 234 11.98 -3.82 -12.08
CA LYS A 234 13.06 -3.43 -12.99
C LYS A 234 13.35 -1.94 -12.97
N ASN A 235 12.32 -1.10 -13.08
CA ASN A 235 12.46 0.36 -13.07
C ASN A 235 13.17 0.87 -11.81
N TYR A 236 12.76 0.33 -10.67
CA TYR A 236 13.32 0.68 -9.37
C TYR A 236 14.59 -0.12 -9.01
N GLN A 237 15.15 -0.89 -9.95
CA GLN A 237 16.39 -1.67 -9.79
C GLN A 237 16.33 -2.70 -8.64
N LEU A 238 15.15 -3.25 -8.37
CA LEU A 238 14.88 -4.18 -7.27
C LEU A 238 14.90 -5.66 -7.70
N GLU A 239 15.08 -5.98 -8.99
CA GLU A 239 15.04 -7.36 -9.53
C GLU A 239 16.02 -8.32 -8.82
N GLY A 240 17.20 -7.85 -8.41
CA GLY A 240 18.18 -8.66 -7.66
C GLY A 240 17.94 -8.70 -6.15
N ALA A 241 17.05 -7.85 -5.64
CA ALA A 241 16.74 -7.75 -4.21
C ALA A 241 15.49 -8.55 -3.82
N ILE A 242 14.53 -8.71 -4.72
CA ILE A 242 13.24 -9.36 -4.47
C ILE A 242 13.26 -10.81 -4.96
N THR A 243 12.76 -11.74 -4.13
CA THR A 243 12.62 -13.15 -4.51
C THR A 243 11.36 -13.39 -5.36
N ASP A 244 11.32 -14.50 -6.10
CA ASP A 244 10.13 -14.92 -6.85
C ASP A 244 8.88 -15.08 -5.97
N LYS A 245 9.07 -15.50 -4.71
CA LYS A 245 7.98 -15.62 -3.73
C LYS A 245 7.42 -14.24 -3.39
N GLN A 246 8.28 -13.28 -3.06
CA GLN A 246 7.87 -11.90 -2.76
C GLN A 246 7.25 -11.21 -3.98
N ALA A 247 7.78 -11.44 -5.18
CA ALA A 247 7.18 -10.93 -6.42
C ALA A 247 5.76 -11.49 -6.63
N LYS A 248 5.52 -12.78 -6.34
CA LYS A 248 4.16 -13.36 -6.36
C LYS A 248 3.24 -12.74 -5.31
N GLN A 249 3.74 -12.47 -4.10
CA GLN A 249 2.96 -11.80 -3.06
C GLN A 249 2.58 -10.37 -3.46
N LEU A 250 3.48 -9.62 -4.11
CA LEU A 250 3.16 -8.30 -4.68
C LEU A 250 2.05 -8.38 -5.75
N VAL A 251 2.10 -9.39 -6.62
CA VAL A 251 1.04 -9.66 -7.63
C VAL A 251 -0.30 -9.94 -6.96
N GLU A 252 -0.30 -10.74 -5.89
CA GLU A 252 -1.52 -11.11 -5.16
C GLU A 252 -2.10 -9.92 -4.41
N PHE A 253 -1.26 -9.12 -3.75
CA PHE A 253 -1.65 -7.87 -3.11
C PHE A 253 -2.28 -6.89 -4.11
N ALA A 254 -1.61 -6.64 -5.25
CA ALA A 254 -2.13 -5.74 -6.28
C ALA A 254 -3.47 -6.23 -6.85
N ASN A 255 -3.59 -7.53 -7.09
CA ASN A 255 -4.84 -8.13 -7.54
C ASN A 255 -5.95 -7.97 -6.49
N LYS A 256 -5.66 -8.19 -5.20
CA LYS A 256 -6.65 -8.01 -4.12
C LYS A 256 -7.09 -6.55 -4.04
N LEU A 257 -6.14 -5.61 -4.04
CA LEU A 257 -6.42 -4.17 -4.02
C LEU A 257 -7.28 -3.73 -5.21
N SER A 258 -6.99 -4.20 -6.42
CA SER A 258 -7.79 -3.88 -7.62
C SER A 258 -9.21 -4.46 -7.57
N ASN A 259 -9.44 -5.50 -6.77
CA ASN A 259 -10.76 -6.08 -6.54
C ASN A 259 -11.50 -5.49 -5.33
N SER A 260 -10.88 -4.58 -4.58
CA SER A 260 -11.44 -3.98 -3.37
C SER A 260 -12.38 -2.81 -3.66
N GLN A 261 -13.12 -2.36 -2.64
CA GLN A 261 -13.97 -1.18 -2.73
C GLN A 261 -13.16 0.13 -2.83
N LEU A 262 -11.87 0.09 -2.47
CA LEU A 262 -10.94 1.21 -2.60
C LEU A 262 -10.66 1.62 -4.04
N GLY A 263 -10.91 0.74 -5.02
CA GLY A 263 -10.71 1.03 -6.44
C GLY A 263 -11.34 2.35 -6.89
N SER A 264 -12.52 2.67 -6.36
CA SER A 264 -13.27 3.89 -6.69
C SER A 264 -12.78 5.18 -6.01
N ASP A 265 -11.79 5.08 -5.11
CA ASP A 265 -11.35 6.19 -4.28
C ASP A 265 -10.28 7.07 -4.96
N LYS A 266 -10.76 8.12 -5.64
CA LYS A 266 -9.89 9.13 -6.26
C LYS A 266 -9.02 9.89 -5.27
N LYS A 267 -9.44 10.02 -4.00
CA LYS A 267 -8.64 10.71 -2.98
C LYS A 267 -7.46 9.86 -2.55
N LEU A 268 -7.66 8.55 -2.37
CA LEU A 268 -6.58 7.61 -2.08
C LEU A 268 -5.47 7.69 -3.16
N VAL A 269 -5.84 7.64 -4.45
CA VAL A 269 -4.86 7.77 -5.55
C VAL A 269 -4.12 9.12 -5.48
N LYS A 270 -4.79 10.21 -5.12
CA LYS A 270 -4.15 11.53 -4.96
C LYS A 270 -3.18 11.55 -3.77
N SER A 271 -3.57 10.97 -2.64
CA SER A 271 -2.72 10.84 -1.45
C SER A 271 -1.48 10.00 -1.74
N LEU A 272 -1.64 8.87 -2.44
CA LEU A 272 -0.52 8.03 -2.89
C LEU A 272 0.43 8.78 -3.83
N LYS A 273 -0.09 9.54 -4.80
CA LYS A 273 0.75 10.38 -5.68
C LYS A 273 1.53 11.44 -4.89
N THR A 274 0.89 12.06 -3.90
CA THR A 274 1.52 13.07 -3.03
C THR A 274 2.61 12.43 -2.17
N LEU A 275 2.33 11.27 -1.57
CA LEU A 275 3.28 10.50 -0.78
C LEU A 275 4.49 10.08 -1.62
N LYS A 276 4.28 9.57 -2.83
CA LYS A 276 5.37 9.22 -3.76
C LYS A 276 6.31 10.40 -4.01
N GLN A 277 5.77 11.58 -4.31
CA GLN A 277 6.61 12.76 -4.54
C GLN A 277 7.39 13.14 -3.28
N ASP A 278 6.76 13.15 -2.11
CA ASP A 278 7.44 13.47 -0.86
C ASP A 278 8.57 12.49 -0.51
N ILE A 279 8.38 11.18 -0.74
CA ILE A 279 9.43 10.18 -0.54
C ILE A 279 10.60 10.41 -1.51
N ILE A 280 10.32 10.62 -2.79
CA ILE A 280 11.36 10.86 -3.81
C ILE A 280 12.15 12.13 -3.50
N GLU A 281 11.46 13.23 -3.14
CA GLU A 281 12.09 14.50 -2.79
C GLU A 281 13.02 14.36 -1.57
N LYS A 282 12.61 13.59 -0.56
CA LYS A 282 13.42 13.34 0.65
C LYS A 282 14.60 12.41 0.40
N ALA A 283 14.40 11.36 -0.38
CA ALA A 283 15.43 10.38 -0.70
C ALA A 283 16.49 10.92 -1.67
N GLY A 284 16.17 11.97 -2.42
CA GLY A 284 17.10 12.72 -3.25
C GLY A 284 17.87 11.84 -4.23
N ASP A 285 19.20 11.79 -4.05
CA ASP A 285 20.13 11.14 -4.99
C ASP A 285 19.86 9.66 -5.23
N SER A 286 19.18 8.98 -4.29
CA SER A 286 18.77 7.58 -4.44
C SER A 286 17.87 7.33 -5.66
N PHE A 287 17.24 8.37 -6.21
CA PHE A 287 16.37 8.29 -7.40
C PHE A 287 16.94 8.92 -8.68
N ASN A 288 18.18 9.46 -8.67
CA ASN A 288 18.74 10.20 -9.82
C ASN A 288 18.83 9.37 -11.12
N THR A 289 18.94 8.04 -11.02
CA THR A 289 19.02 7.14 -12.18
C THR A 289 17.73 6.37 -12.45
N ILE A 290 16.62 6.75 -11.80
CA ILE A 290 15.34 6.05 -11.87
C ILE A 290 14.33 6.93 -12.61
N ASP A 291 13.54 6.32 -13.50
CA ASP A 291 12.38 7.02 -14.04
C ASP A 291 11.29 7.10 -12.96
N THR A 292 11.21 8.26 -12.32
CA THR A 292 10.22 8.57 -11.27
C THR A 292 8.85 8.94 -11.84
N LYS A 293 8.78 9.27 -13.14
CA LYS A 293 7.54 9.55 -13.87
C LYS A 293 6.96 8.29 -14.51
N PHE A 294 7.35 7.12 -13.99
CA PHE A 294 6.89 5.81 -14.40
C PHE A 294 5.36 5.77 -14.55
N ASP A 295 4.89 5.84 -15.81
CA ASP A 295 3.48 5.85 -16.14
C ASP A 295 2.99 4.41 -16.24
N THR A 296 2.34 3.92 -15.19
CA THR A 296 1.83 2.56 -15.13
C THR A 296 0.72 2.28 -16.14
N GLU A 297 0.01 3.30 -16.63
CA GLU A 297 -1.09 3.16 -17.60
C GLU A 297 -0.58 2.83 -19.02
N THR A 298 0.56 3.39 -19.42
CA THR A 298 1.16 3.14 -20.74
C THR A 298 1.69 1.71 -20.88
N LEU A 299 2.20 1.13 -19.79
CA LEU A 299 2.80 -0.19 -19.78
C LEU A 299 1.81 -1.34 -20.01
N LEU A 300 0.52 -1.11 -19.75
CA LEU A 300 -0.57 -2.05 -20.00
C LEU A 300 -1.18 -1.86 -21.39
N LYS A 301 -1.13 -0.64 -21.95
CA LYS A 301 -1.54 -0.34 -23.34
C LYS A 301 -0.57 -0.94 -24.35
N ASP A 302 0.74 -0.88 -24.08
CA ASP A 302 1.78 -1.52 -24.91
C ASP A 302 1.63 -3.05 -25.00
N THR A 303 0.89 -3.68 -24.09
CA THR A 303 0.60 -5.13 -24.14
C THR A 303 -0.50 -5.52 -25.12
N ASN A 304 -1.38 -4.60 -25.54
CA ASN A 304 -2.32 -4.84 -26.63
C ASN A 304 -1.67 -4.63 -28.01
N ASN A 305 -0.51 -3.96 -28.05
CA ASN A 305 0.35 -3.78 -29.21
C ASN A 305 1.69 -4.50 -29.02
N ILE A 306 1.65 -5.78 -28.67
CA ILE A 306 2.80 -6.63 -28.95
C ILE A 306 2.77 -6.85 -30.46
N PRO A 307 3.66 -6.26 -31.29
CA PRO A 307 3.93 -6.89 -32.57
C PRO A 307 4.34 -8.30 -32.21
N LEU A 308 3.60 -9.27 -32.72
CA LEU A 308 4.00 -10.67 -32.75
C LEU A 308 5.37 -10.68 -33.42
N TYR A 309 6.45 -10.48 -32.66
CA TYR A 309 7.79 -10.60 -33.18
C TYR A 309 7.86 -12.05 -33.62
N PRO A 310 7.95 -12.30 -34.93
CA PRO A 310 8.06 -13.66 -35.36
C PRO A 310 9.42 -14.13 -34.83
N MET A 311 9.48 -15.37 -34.33
CA MET A 311 10.71 -16.10 -34.10
C MET A 311 11.47 -16.25 -35.44
N ILE A 312 12.00 -15.15 -35.98
CA ILE A 312 12.77 -15.09 -37.22
C ILE A 312 14.15 -14.47 -36.95
N GLY A 313 14.31 -13.67 -35.89
CA GLY A 313 15.59 -13.04 -35.55
C GLY A 313 16.70 -14.00 -35.11
N LEU A 314 16.38 -15.14 -34.50
CA LEU A 314 17.38 -16.14 -34.07
C LEU A 314 17.77 -17.13 -35.17
N GLY A 315 16.88 -17.39 -36.14
CA GLY A 315 17.18 -18.24 -37.29
C GLY A 315 18.10 -17.58 -38.33
N VAL A 316 17.94 -16.26 -38.54
CA VAL A 316 18.74 -15.53 -39.53
C VAL A 316 20.18 -15.30 -39.05
N LEU A 317 20.39 -15.11 -37.73
CA LEU A 317 21.73 -15.01 -37.15
C LEU A 317 22.49 -16.34 -37.17
N ALA A 318 21.80 -17.48 -37.02
CA ALA A 318 22.40 -18.81 -37.17
C ALA A 318 22.82 -19.09 -38.63
N LEU A 319 22.03 -18.64 -39.62
CA LEU A 319 22.35 -18.83 -41.04
C LEU A 319 23.49 -17.92 -41.53
N LEU A 320 23.59 -16.68 -41.02
CA LEU A 320 24.72 -15.78 -41.33
C LEU A 320 26.04 -16.27 -40.71
N GLY A 321 25.99 -16.88 -39.51
CA GLY A 321 27.17 -17.48 -38.87
C GLY A 321 27.73 -18.69 -39.64
N ILE A 322 26.87 -19.54 -40.18
CA ILE A 322 27.27 -20.71 -40.98
C ILE A 322 27.81 -20.28 -42.35
N GLY A 323 27.19 -19.28 -42.99
CA GLY A 323 27.66 -18.75 -44.28
C GLY A 323 29.07 -18.14 -44.22
N LEU A 324 29.41 -17.46 -43.13
CA LEU A 324 30.75 -16.88 -42.94
C LEU A 324 31.84 -17.92 -42.69
N MET A 325 31.53 -19.03 -42.00
CA MET A 325 32.49 -20.15 -41.84
C MET A 325 32.77 -20.87 -43.16
N VAL A 326 31.74 -21.10 -43.99
CA VAL A 326 31.91 -21.78 -45.30
C VAL A 326 32.72 -20.92 -46.27
N TYR A 327 32.51 -19.59 -46.27
CA TYR A 327 33.31 -18.68 -47.11
C TYR A 327 34.79 -18.65 -46.70
N HIS A 328 35.08 -18.72 -45.40
CA HIS A 328 36.47 -18.69 -44.91
C HIS A 328 37.23 -19.99 -45.23
N VAL A 329 36.57 -21.16 -45.14
CA VAL A 329 37.17 -22.45 -45.49
C VAL A 329 37.42 -22.57 -47.00
N HIS A 330 36.52 -22.06 -47.84
CA HIS A 330 36.71 -22.12 -49.30
C HIS A 330 37.87 -21.21 -49.79
N ARG A 331 38.03 -20.02 -49.20
CA ARG A 331 39.14 -19.11 -49.55
C ARG A 331 40.51 -19.65 -49.16
N HIS A 332 40.59 -20.47 -48.11
CA HIS A 332 41.86 -21.10 -47.69
C HIS A 332 42.28 -22.29 -48.55
N GLN A 333 41.33 -23.00 -49.20
CA GLN A 333 41.67 -24.09 -50.12
C GLN A 333 42.14 -23.60 -51.50
N ILE A 334 41.66 -22.44 -51.97
CA ILE A 334 42.06 -21.89 -53.28
C ILE A 334 43.50 -21.32 -53.26
N LYS A 335 44.03 -20.97 -52.07
CA LYS A 335 45.42 -20.48 -51.93
C LYS A 335 46.49 -21.59 -51.79
N LYS A 336 46.11 -22.87 -51.90
CA LYS A 336 47.03 -24.02 -51.76
C LYS A 336 47.11 -24.90 -53.02
N LYS A 337 46.75 -24.39 -54.19
CA LYS A 337 47.05 -25.02 -55.48
C LYS A 337 48.07 -24.21 -56.26
#